data_AF-A0A5P2UUB9-F1
#
_entry.id   AF-A0A5P2UUB9-F1
#
_cell.length_a   1.000
_cell.length_b   1.000
_cell.length_c   1.000
_cell.angle_alpha   90.00
_cell.angle_beta   90.00
_cell.angle_gamma   90.00
#
_symmetry.space_group_name_H-M   'P 1'
#
loop_
_entity.id
_entity.type
_entity.pdbx_description
1 polymer ?
#
loop_
_entity_poly.entity_id
_entity_poly.type
_entity_poly.pdbx_seq_one_letter_code
_entity_poly.pdbx_strand_id
1 'polypeptide(L)'
;MKRLTGLAGVTATGVLDGGEPASGITRGLRVYFVADDGLRPVPRPGPPLKDLATVVKHLMAGPTEVEQRAGLTTLVRGGSYEVTGKGAEIDVQITRVVFDGGGSDELVSGQLVCTLARAQSQLVPGIRPDEVRVTLGNQGPFTCADFRKN
;
A
#
# COMPACT_ATOMS: atom_id res chain seq x y z
N MET A 1 3.07 64.99 11.47
CA MET A 1 4.27 64.18 11.85
C MET A 1 3.79 62.82 12.37
N LYS A 2 4.38 61.64 12.23
CA LYS A 2 5.27 60.97 11.26
C LYS A 2 5.47 59.51 11.78
N ARG A 3 4.97 58.52 11.02
CA ARG A 3 5.47 57.13 10.77
C ARG A 3 5.47 55.99 11.83
N LEU A 4 5.10 54.78 11.30
CA LEU A 4 5.60 53.39 11.51
C LEU A 4 5.24 52.70 12.85
N THR A 5 4.74 51.45 12.97
CA THR A 5 5.12 50.12 12.42
C THR A 5 3.98 49.12 12.76
N GLY A 6 3.55 48.21 11.87
CA GLY A 6 3.80 46.74 11.91
C GLY A 6 3.41 46.05 13.23
N LEU A 7 2.60 44.98 13.31
CA LEU A 7 2.70 43.71 12.60
C LEU A 7 1.36 42.94 12.70
N ALA A 8 0.94 42.35 11.59
CA ALA A 8 0.04 41.22 11.58
C ALA A 8 0.75 40.02 12.22
N GLY A 9 0.14 39.45 13.26
CA GLY A 9 0.71 38.36 14.05
C GLY A 9 -0.32 37.25 14.31
N VAL A 10 -1.03 36.80 13.28
CA VAL A 10 -1.53 35.43 13.25
C VAL A 10 -0.37 34.58 12.77
N THR A 11 0.29 33.89 13.70
CA THR A 11 1.06 32.70 13.39
C THR A 11 0.10 31.75 12.70
N ALA A 12 0.18 31.68 11.38
CA ALA A 12 -0.32 30.53 10.65
C ALA A 12 0.40 29.33 11.27
N THR A 13 -0.30 28.59 12.12
CA THR A 13 0.07 27.21 12.41
C THR A 13 0.29 26.57 11.05
N GLY A 14 1.53 26.18 10.77
CA GLY A 14 1.92 25.56 9.51
C GLY A 14 0.92 24.46 9.22
N VAL A 15 0.03 24.76 8.28
CA VAL A 15 -0.95 23.81 7.80
C VAL A 15 -0.09 22.78 7.10
N LEU A 16 0.13 21.65 7.77
CA LEU A 16 0.49 20.43 7.09
C LEU A 16 -0.60 20.26 6.05
N ASP A 17 -0.24 20.47 4.79
CA ASP A 17 -1.09 20.45 3.61
C ASP A 17 -2.25 19.47 3.82
N GLY A 18 -3.37 20.04 4.28
CA GLY A 18 -4.59 19.31 4.54
C GLY A 18 -5.09 18.95 3.17
N GLY A 19 -4.73 17.75 2.74
CA GLY A 19 -4.91 17.26 1.38
C GLY A 19 -6.23 17.69 0.78
N GLU A 20 -6.17 18.02 -0.50
CA GLU A 20 -7.28 18.40 -1.37
C GLU A 20 -8.62 17.76 -1.00
N PRO A 21 -9.71 18.54 -1.16
CA PRO A 21 -11.02 18.27 -0.59
C PRO A 21 -11.51 16.86 -0.89
N ALA A 22 -12.28 16.31 0.06
CA ALA A 22 -12.97 15.02 -0.01
C ALA A 22 -13.80 14.86 -1.30
N SER A 23 -13.12 14.49 -2.38
CA SER A 23 -13.69 14.13 -3.67
C SER A 23 -14.13 12.67 -3.52
N GLY A 24 -15.44 12.47 -3.48
CA GLY A 24 -16.10 11.26 -2.99
C GLY A 24 -15.41 9.95 -3.39
N ILE A 25 -15.06 9.15 -2.39
CA ILE A 25 -14.73 7.72 -2.48
C ILE A 25 -14.09 7.34 -3.82
N THR A 26 -12.97 7.97 -4.19
CA THR A 26 -12.07 7.28 -5.09
C THR A 26 -11.64 6.04 -4.31
N ARG A 27 -12.12 4.87 -4.73
CA ARG A 27 -11.63 3.55 -4.30
C ARG A 27 -10.19 3.42 -4.82
N GLY A 28 -9.30 4.28 -4.33
CA GLY A 28 -7.90 4.31 -4.71
C GLY A 28 -7.25 3.01 -4.26
N LEU A 29 -6.32 2.53 -5.07
CA LEU A 29 -5.47 1.41 -4.74
C LEU A 29 -4.85 1.63 -3.35
N ARG A 30 -4.82 0.61 -2.51
CA ARG A 30 -4.05 0.64 -1.26
C ARG A 30 -2.92 -0.37 -1.35
N VAL A 31 -1.71 0.12 -1.10
CA VAL A 31 -0.48 -0.68 -1.05
C VAL A 31 -0.02 -0.76 0.39
N TYR A 32 0.39 -1.95 0.85
CA TYR A 32 0.87 -2.15 2.21
C TYR A 32 2.40 -2.07 2.23
N PHE A 33 2.90 -1.10 2.97
CA PHE A 33 4.31 -0.94 3.27
C PHE A 33 4.62 -1.41 4.69
N VAL A 34 5.88 -1.75 4.94
CA VAL A 34 6.36 -2.07 6.28
C VAL A 34 6.63 -0.75 7.02
N ALA A 35 6.17 -0.69 8.25
CA ALA A 35 6.46 0.33 9.25
C ALA A 35 7.00 -0.36 10.51
N ASP A 36 7.47 0.41 11.50
CA ASP A 36 7.94 -0.13 12.78
C ASP A 36 6.91 -1.01 13.51
N ASP A 37 5.61 -0.71 13.38
CA ASP A 37 4.53 -1.48 14.02
C ASP A 37 3.94 -2.61 13.16
N GLY A 38 4.49 -2.84 11.95
CA GLY A 38 4.02 -3.86 11.03
C GLY A 38 3.55 -3.30 9.69
N LEU A 39 2.47 -3.85 9.13
CA LEU A 39 2.01 -3.49 7.79
C LEU A 39 1.05 -2.31 7.79
N ARG A 40 1.45 -1.22 7.11
CA ARG A 40 0.68 0.02 7.00
C ARG A 40 0.06 0.17 5.61
N PRO A 41 -1.29 0.25 5.48
CA PRO A 41 -1.93 0.55 4.20
C PRO A 41 -1.73 2.02 3.82
N VAL A 42 -1.25 2.26 2.61
CA VAL A 42 -1.07 3.59 2.04
C VAL A 42 -1.95 3.76 0.79
N PRO A 43 -2.79 4.80 0.74
CA PRO A 43 -3.58 5.08 -0.44
C PRO A 43 -2.67 5.59 -1.57
N ARG A 44 -2.88 5.06 -2.78
CA ARG A 44 -2.24 5.55 -3.99
C ARG A 44 -3.28 6.33 -4.79
N PRO A 45 -3.13 7.67 -4.95
CA PRO A 45 -3.97 8.42 -5.85
C PRO A 45 -3.71 7.95 -7.28
N GLY A 46 -4.76 7.81 -8.08
CA GLY A 46 -4.61 7.33 -9.45
C GLY A 46 -5.93 6.89 -10.08
N PRO A 47 -5.88 6.49 -11.37
CA PRO A 47 -7.04 5.93 -12.05
C PRO A 47 -7.50 4.64 -11.35
N PRO A 48 -8.76 4.21 -11.59
CA PRO A 48 -9.27 2.95 -11.07
C PRO A 48 -8.34 1.79 -11.42
N LEU A 49 -8.18 0.87 -10.48
CA LEU A 49 -7.37 -0.31 -10.69
C LEU A 49 -7.96 -1.17 -11.82
N LYS A 50 -7.10 -1.62 -12.74
CA LYS A 50 -7.51 -2.46 -13.88
C LYS A 50 -7.08 -3.92 -13.75
N ASP A 51 -5.96 -4.17 -13.08
CA ASP A 51 -5.37 -5.50 -12.97
C ASP A 51 -4.48 -5.63 -11.71
N LEU A 52 -4.27 -6.86 -11.25
CA LEU A 52 -3.44 -7.14 -10.07
C LEU A 52 -1.94 -6.93 -10.32
N ALA A 53 -1.44 -7.08 -11.55
CA ALA A 53 -0.01 -6.92 -11.84
C ALA A 53 0.43 -5.45 -11.69
N THR A 54 -0.43 -4.49 -12.04
CA THR A 54 -0.23 -3.06 -11.79
C THR A 54 -0.06 -2.78 -10.30
N VAL A 55 -0.78 -3.51 -9.44
CA VAL A 55 -0.64 -3.36 -7.98
C VAL A 55 0.73 -3.81 -7.49
N VAL A 56 1.21 -4.98 -7.95
CA VAL A 56 2.55 -5.45 -7.59
C VAL A 56 3.62 -4.49 -8.08
N LYS A 57 3.45 -3.86 -9.25
CA LYS A 57 4.35 -2.80 -9.73
C LYS A 57 4.37 -1.59 -8.80
N HIS A 58 3.22 -1.16 -8.28
CA HIS A 58 3.17 -0.08 -7.30
C HIS A 58 3.84 -0.45 -5.97
N LEU A 59 3.71 -1.71 -5.53
CA LEU A 59 4.42 -2.21 -4.35
C LEU A 59 5.95 -2.22 -4.57
N MET A 60 6.40 -2.66 -5.75
CA MET A 60 7.82 -2.69 -6.12
C MET A 60 8.43 -1.30 -6.30
N ALA A 61 7.66 -0.33 -6.79
CA ALA A 61 8.09 1.07 -6.85
C ALA A 61 8.38 1.64 -5.45
N GLY A 62 7.75 1.06 -4.42
CA GLY A 62 7.99 1.39 -3.03
C GLY A 62 7.35 2.70 -2.57
N PRO A 63 7.61 3.07 -1.31
CA PRO A 63 7.13 4.32 -0.73
C PRO A 63 7.81 5.54 -1.36
N THR A 64 7.12 6.68 -1.39
CA THR A 64 7.67 7.98 -1.77
C THR A 64 8.70 8.50 -0.77
N GLU A 65 9.48 9.52 -1.11
CA GLU A 65 10.46 10.11 -0.17
C GLU A 65 9.81 10.69 1.11
N VAL A 66 8.56 11.15 1.02
CA VAL A 66 7.80 11.62 2.19
C VAL A 66 7.41 10.44 3.08
N GLU A 67 6.91 9.36 2.47
CA GLU A 67 6.52 8.12 3.15
C GLU A 67 7.75 7.42 3.79
N GLN A 68 8.89 7.41 3.11
CA GLN A 68 10.15 6.89 3.63
C GLN A 68 10.63 7.65 4.85
N ARG A 69 10.57 8.99 4.82
CA ARG A 69 10.86 9.83 5.99
C ARG A 69 9.89 9.62 7.15
N ALA A 70 8.68 9.13 6.87
CA ALA A 70 7.71 8.71 7.87
C ALA A 70 7.94 7.26 8.37
N GLY A 71 9.04 6.62 8.00
CA GLY A 71 9.42 5.27 8.43
C GLY A 71 8.85 4.14 7.59
N LEU A 72 8.24 4.43 6.44
CA LEU A 72 7.70 3.39 5.56
C LEU A 72 8.77 2.83 4.64
N THR A 73 8.85 1.50 4.56
CA THR A 73 9.74 0.78 3.66
C THR A 73 9.01 -0.29 2.86
N THR A 74 9.61 -0.74 1.77
CA THR A 74 9.16 -1.94 1.05
C THR A 74 10.28 -2.97 1.06
N LEU A 75 9.93 -4.20 1.41
CA LEU A 75 10.83 -5.35 1.34
C LEU A 75 10.77 -6.02 -0.03
N VAL A 76 9.75 -5.71 -0.84
CA VAL A 76 9.58 -6.21 -2.20
C VAL A 76 10.10 -5.13 -3.15
N ARG A 77 11.38 -5.19 -3.51
CA ARG A 77 12.06 -4.18 -4.35
C ARG A 77 11.98 -4.48 -5.85
N GLY A 78 11.69 -5.72 -6.20
CA GLY A 78 11.61 -6.14 -7.59
C GLY A 78 11.35 -7.63 -7.72
N GLY A 79 11.18 -8.07 -8.96
CA GLY A 79 10.96 -9.46 -9.28
C GLY A 79 10.13 -9.67 -10.53
N SER A 80 9.91 -10.94 -10.84
CA SER A 80 9.04 -11.41 -11.89
C SER A 80 7.92 -12.19 -11.22
N TYR A 81 6.73 -11.59 -11.25
CA TYR A 81 5.50 -12.11 -10.66
C TYR A 81 4.46 -12.24 -11.75
N GLU A 82 3.81 -13.39 -11.82
CA GLU A 82 2.57 -13.56 -12.56
C GLU A 82 1.44 -13.71 -11.55
N VAL A 83 0.43 -12.84 -11.65
CA VAL A 83 -0.66 -12.78 -10.68
C VAL A 83 -1.98 -13.01 -11.39
N THR A 84 -2.69 -14.05 -10.98
CA THR A 84 -3.99 -14.42 -11.53
C THR A 84 -5.04 -14.39 -10.43
N GLY A 85 -6.10 -13.62 -10.62
CA GLY A 85 -7.22 -13.54 -9.68
C GLY A 85 -8.48 -14.18 -10.23
N LYS A 86 -9.15 -15.02 -9.45
CA LYS A 86 -10.44 -15.62 -9.77
C LYS A 86 -11.36 -15.58 -8.55
N GLY A 87 -12.38 -14.72 -8.60
CA GLY A 87 -13.26 -14.53 -7.44
C GLY A 87 -12.46 -14.08 -6.22
N ALA A 88 -12.50 -14.84 -5.13
CA ALA A 88 -11.77 -14.53 -3.89
C ALA A 88 -10.39 -15.19 -3.83
N GLU A 89 -9.96 -15.88 -4.88
CA GLU A 89 -8.69 -16.60 -4.92
C GLU A 89 -7.70 -15.84 -5.81
N ILE A 90 -6.46 -15.74 -5.34
CA ILE A 90 -5.34 -15.18 -6.09
C ILE A 90 -4.20 -16.18 -6.07
N ASP A 91 -3.69 -16.48 -7.25
CA ASP A 91 -2.48 -17.26 -7.44
C ASP A 91 -1.34 -16.33 -7.88
N VAL A 92 -0.22 -16.40 -7.17
CA VAL A 92 0.98 -15.61 -7.46
C VAL A 92 2.12 -16.55 -7.77
N GLN A 93 2.49 -16.64 -9.04
CA GLN A 93 3.69 -17.34 -9.45
C GLN A 93 4.89 -16.41 -9.33
N ILE A 94 5.89 -16.82 -8.54
CA ILE A 94 7.10 -16.04 -8.25
C ILE A 94 8.26 -16.70 -8.98
N THR A 95 8.68 -16.13 -10.12
CA THR A 95 9.85 -16.63 -10.86
C THR A 95 11.16 -16.08 -10.30
N ARG A 96 11.15 -14.81 -9.87
CA ARG A 96 12.29 -14.14 -9.26
C ARG A 96 11.78 -13.09 -8.30
N VAL A 97 12.45 -12.94 -7.17
CA VAL A 97 12.17 -11.87 -6.23
C VAL A 97 13.46 -11.23 -5.75
N VAL A 98 13.43 -9.91 -5.61
CA VAL A 98 14.51 -9.11 -5.04
C VAL A 98 13.99 -8.53 -3.74
N PHE A 99 14.58 -9.00 -2.64
CA PHE A 99 14.26 -8.53 -1.29
C PHE A 99 15.20 -7.42 -0.84
N ASP A 100 14.68 -6.49 -0.04
CA ASP A 100 15.52 -5.60 0.75
C ASP A 100 16.02 -6.39 1.98
N GLY A 101 17.33 -6.58 2.09
CA GLY A 101 18.01 -7.59 2.92
C GLY A 101 17.91 -7.45 4.44
N GLY A 102 16.81 -6.89 4.98
CA GLY A 102 16.61 -6.66 6.41
C GLY A 102 15.23 -7.03 6.96
N GLY A 103 14.34 -7.60 6.15
CA GLY A 103 12.98 -7.96 6.56
C GLY A 103 12.75 -9.46 6.77
N SER A 104 11.71 -9.82 7.55
CA SER A 104 11.28 -11.21 7.71
C SER A 104 10.43 -11.67 6.53
N ASP A 105 10.47 -12.96 6.22
CA ASP A 105 9.61 -13.58 5.20
C ASP A 105 8.12 -13.32 5.47
N GLU A 106 7.71 -13.24 6.75
CA GLU A 106 6.35 -12.89 7.16
C GLU A 106 5.94 -11.49 6.69
N LEU A 107 6.82 -10.48 6.86
CA LEU A 107 6.52 -9.11 6.44
C LEU A 107 6.52 -9.01 4.90
N VAL A 108 7.45 -9.69 4.23
CA VAL A 108 7.50 -9.78 2.77
C VAL A 108 6.20 -10.37 2.22
N SER A 109 5.81 -11.56 2.68
CA SER A 109 4.58 -12.23 2.26
C SER A 109 3.37 -11.37 2.60
N GLY A 110 3.34 -10.79 3.80
CA GLY A 110 2.23 -9.95 4.25
C GLY A 110 2.04 -8.68 3.42
N GLN A 111 3.12 -8.02 2.98
CA GLN A 111 3.02 -6.90 2.04
C GLN A 111 2.32 -7.31 0.75
N LEU A 112 2.73 -8.43 0.15
CA LEU A 112 2.11 -8.94 -1.09
C LEU A 112 0.65 -9.34 -0.85
N VAL A 113 0.39 -10.17 0.15
CA VAL A 113 -0.93 -10.73 0.45
C VAL A 113 -1.93 -9.62 0.78
N CYS A 114 -1.60 -8.69 1.69
CA CYS A 114 -2.50 -7.61 2.06
C CYS A 114 -2.78 -6.64 0.90
N THR A 115 -1.76 -6.35 0.10
CA THR A 115 -1.89 -5.47 -1.07
C THR A 115 -2.79 -6.10 -2.13
N LEU A 116 -2.56 -7.38 -2.46
CA LEU A 116 -3.36 -8.13 -3.43
C LEU A 116 -4.79 -8.37 -2.95
N ALA A 117 -4.99 -8.68 -1.66
CA ALA A 117 -6.30 -8.85 -1.07
C ALA A 117 -7.16 -7.58 -1.18
N ARG A 118 -6.58 -6.40 -0.88
CA ARG A 118 -7.30 -5.14 -1.08
C ARG A 118 -7.55 -4.85 -2.55
N ALA A 119 -6.58 -5.10 -3.42
CA ALA A 119 -6.75 -4.93 -4.86
C ALA A 119 -7.90 -5.77 -5.43
N GLN A 120 -7.99 -7.03 -5.07
CA GLN A 120 -9.02 -7.94 -5.57
C GLN A 120 -10.42 -7.52 -5.15
N SER A 121 -10.60 -7.03 -3.91
CA SER A 121 -11.89 -6.48 -3.49
C SER A 121 -12.34 -5.23 -4.25
N GLN A 122 -11.39 -4.51 -4.87
CA GLN A 122 -11.70 -3.36 -5.72
C GLN A 122 -12.07 -3.80 -7.14
N LEU A 123 -11.41 -4.86 -7.64
CA LEU A 123 -11.65 -5.43 -8.97
C LEU A 123 -12.92 -6.27 -9.04
N VAL A 124 -13.25 -7.01 -7.97
CA VAL A 124 -14.39 -7.93 -7.92
C VAL A 124 -15.43 -7.44 -6.91
N PRO A 125 -16.57 -6.91 -7.38
CA PRO A 125 -17.65 -6.48 -6.52
C PRO A 125 -18.18 -7.62 -5.63
N GLY A 126 -18.45 -7.32 -4.37
CA GLY A 126 -19.05 -8.26 -3.43
C GLY A 126 -18.07 -9.11 -2.62
N ILE A 127 -16.76 -9.03 -2.92
CA ILE A 127 -15.72 -9.76 -2.18
C ILE A 127 -15.07 -8.83 -1.17
N ARG A 128 -15.03 -9.24 0.10
CA ARG A 128 -14.27 -8.50 1.12
C ARG A 128 -12.80 -8.90 1.12
N PRO A 129 -11.88 -7.99 1.45
CA PRO A 129 -10.45 -8.29 1.50
C PRO A 129 -10.06 -9.39 2.49
N ASP A 130 -10.81 -9.57 3.56
CA ASP A 130 -10.63 -10.67 4.52
C ASP A 130 -11.04 -12.03 3.96
N GLU A 131 -11.88 -12.07 2.92
CA GLU A 131 -12.26 -13.29 2.22
C GLU A 131 -11.25 -13.70 1.15
N VAL A 132 -10.36 -12.77 0.75
CA VAL A 132 -9.38 -13.01 -0.30
C VAL A 132 -8.26 -13.90 0.19
N ARG A 133 -8.05 -15.00 -0.53
CA ARG A 133 -7.02 -16.00 -0.30
C ARG A 133 -5.94 -15.88 -1.36
N VAL A 134 -4.70 -15.77 -0.93
CA VAL A 134 -3.53 -15.57 -1.81
C VAL A 134 -2.56 -16.72 -1.62
N THR A 135 -2.26 -17.42 -2.71
CA THR A 135 -1.23 -18.45 -2.79
C THR A 135 0.03 -17.83 -3.38
N LEU A 136 1.16 -17.95 -2.69
CA LEU A 136 2.46 -17.45 -3.11
C LEU A 136 3.34 -18.63 -3.53
N GLY A 137 3.46 -18.88 -4.83
CA GLY A 137 4.12 -20.06 -5.37
C GLY A 137 3.48 -21.34 -4.82
N ASN A 138 4.23 -22.08 -4.00
CA ASN A 138 3.76 -23.31 -3.34
C ASN A 138 3.33 -23.09 -1.87
N GLN A 139 3.20 -21.84 -1.42
CA GLN A 139 2.86 -21.49 -0.04
C GLN A 139 1.46 -20.85 0.04
N GLY A 140 0.72 -21.18 1.10
CA GLY A 140 -0.62 -20.65 1.36
C GLY A 140 -1.70 -21.73 1.20
N PRO A 141 -2.98 -21.33 1.03
CA PRO A 141 -3.47 -19.95 0.88
C PRO A 141 -3.35 -19.11 2.16
N PHE A 142 -3.04 -17.82 2.01
CA PHE A 142 -3.00 -16.85 3.10
C PHE A 142 -4.05 -15.75 2.92
N THR A 143 -4.49 -15.17 4.02
CA THR A 143 -5.33 -13.95 4.07
C THR A 143 -4.50 -12.78 4.62
N CYS A 144 -4.96 -11.54 4.39
CA CYS A 144 -4.30 -10.38 4.99
C CYS A 144 -4.37 -10.40 6.54
N ALA A 145 -5.37 -11.07 7.12
CA ALA A 145 -5.50 -11.18 8.56
C ALA A 145 -4.36 -11.98 9.20
N ASP A 146 -3.80 -12.96 8.48
CA ASP A 146 -2.69 -13.79 8.97
C ASP A 146 -1.41 -12.98 9.27
N PHE A 147 -1.24 -11.82 8.62
CA PHE A 147 -0.05 -10.97 8.75
C PHE A 147 -0.28 -9.68 9.56
N ARG A 148 -1.53 -9.39 9.89
CA ARG A 148 -1.87 -8.29 10.78
C ARG A 148 -1.92 -8.85 12.19
N LYS A 149 -0.78 -8.88 12.88
CA LYS A 149 -0.73 -9.26 14.30
C LYS A 149 -1.77 -8.47 15.08
N ASN A 150 -2.59 -9.18 15.86
CA ASN A 150 -3.56 -8.63 16.80
C ASN A 150 -2.84 -8.15 18.06
#